data_AF-A0A3D8SJE5-F1
#
_entry.id   AF-A0A3D8SJE5-F1
#
_cell.length_a   1.000
_cell.length_b   1.000
_cell.length_c   1.000
_cell.angle_alpha   90.00
_cell.angle_beta   90.00
_cell.angle_gamma   90.00
#
_symmetry.space_group_name_H-M   'P 1'
#
loop_
_entity.id
_entity.type
_entity.pdbx_description
1 polymer ?
#
loop_
_entity_poly.entity_id
_entity_poly.type
_entity_poly.pdbx_seq_one_letter_code
_entity_poly.pdbx_strand_id
1 'polypeptide(L)'
;MASEPSYIDYEAFLDPAFSPASFANSLVVATNNATDTPLDLSTPLSRVLFDLQEIDTHIHTLTTKSALPLLTHTGDQTAAAGKILKEADEQIAAVSQGYERLEREVLRKWEAAEEARVAAENSLATVRLARAVARCIALGRQLDSQMVEVTGRGGLSGSGSGSGPAGELSSSGSGPAPGSGSGRDDTRALERAASTIVSLRRLLSDTGVGEEGYGLDRVKVIRTLKSDLLIPAENLVRARAQQAINRFSIASSSNTSNGTASQSSYKQARDARARLVSGVNTLYLLSHLPPKTAIPKDFTPDLLLSTLQGFIQTTTVASLNNLSRSLTMLPTLDKTLPEISARCQDIHALETTLSTIKPPSHPCLPQIFQDTTSSLSRNNLLTPLLNTLDTSSLPSYFWRSLASSLSPRVQEIIARGGVSARTLRSSRDRLKKEIRECVLRGSQLPASVGMEKQSTQGNWEREAAVMVGAVAGF
;
A
#
# COMPACT_ATOMS: atom_id res chain seq x y z
N MET A 1 -12.73 98.34 -20.64
CA MET A 1 -12.80 99.79 -20.41
C MET A 1 -11.38 100.29 -20.43
N ALA A 2 -11.10 101.30 -21.26
CA ALA A 2 -9.75 101.80 -21.49
C ALA A 2 -9.11 102.27 -20.18
N SER A 3 -7.91 101.76 -19.88
CA SER A 3 -7.08 102.23 -18.77
C SER A 3 -6.75 103.69 -19.00
N GLU A 4 -7.14 104.56 -18.07
CA GLU A 4 -6.53 105.89 -17.96
C GLU A 4 -5.01 105.70 -17.92
N PRO A 5 -4.22 106.50 -18.66
CA PRO A 5 -2.76 106.37 -18.63
C PRO A 5 -2.27 106.76 -17.23
N SER A 6 -2.12 105.76 -16.36
CA SER A 6 -1.46 105.93 -15.07
C SER A 6 0.03 106.12 -15.32
N TYR A 7 0.62 107.06 -14.58
CA TYR A 7 2.05 107.33 -14.61
C TYR A 7 2.85 106.22 -13.92
N ILE A 8 2.17 105.30 -13.22
CA ILE A 8 2.77 104.16 -12.55
C ILE A 8 2.70 102.93 -13.46
N ASP A 9 3.85 102.28 -13.64
CA ASP A 9 3.94 100.99 -14.31
C ASP A 9 3.54 99.85 -13.36
N TYR A 10 2.24 99.56 -13.31
CA TYR A 10 1.71 98.49 -12.46
C TYR A 10 2.17 97.08 -12.90
N GLU A 11 2.56 96.88 -14.16
CA GLU A 11 3.01 95.58 -14.66
C GLU A 11 4.35 95.18 -14.04
N ALA A 12 5.26 96.15 -13.87
CA ALA A 12 6.53 95.96 -13.17
C ALA A 12 6.36 95.53 -11.70
N PHE A 13 5.28 95.96 -11.03
CA PHE A 13 4.99 95.63 -9.63
C PHE A 13 4.24 94.30 -9.45
N LEU A 14 3.49 93.86 -10.46
CA LEU A 14 2.74 92.60 -10.44
C LEU A 14 3.56 91.40 -10.96
N ASP A 15 4.77 91.65 -11.47
CA ASP A 15 5.68 90.60 -11.91
C ASP A 15 6.11 89.71 -10.73
N PRO A 16 5.95 88.37 -10.79
CA PRO A 16 6.41 87.44 -9.76
C PRO A 16 7.93 87.51 -9.48
N ALA A 17 8.73 88.09 -10.37
CA ALA A 17 10.17 88.33 -10.17
C ALA A 17 10.50 89.71 -9.55
N PHE A 18 9.50 90.53 -9.23
CA PHE A 18 9.71 91.85 -8.64
C PHE A 18 10.47 91.78 -7.31
N SER A 19 11.60 92.49 -7.22
CA SER A 19 12.38 92.58 -6.00
C SER A 19 12.40 94.04 -5.49
N PRO A 20 11.90 94.29 -4.26
CA PRO A 20 11.87 95.65 -3.71
C PRO A 20 13.26 96.29 -3.60
N ALA A 21 14.29 95.47 -3.33
CA ALA A 21 15.67 95.94 -3.16
C ALA A 21 16.32 96.38 -4.49
N SER A 22 16.09 95.64 -5.59
CA SER A 22 16.62 96.02 -6.92
C SER A 22 15.92 97.26 -7.46
N PHE A 23 14.61 97.39 -7.23
CA PHE A 23 13.84 98.56 -7.62
C PHE A 23 14.29 99.81 -6.86
N ALA A 24 14.43 99.72 -5.53
CA ALA A 24 14.95 100.81 -4.72
C ALA A 24 16.37 101.23 -5.15
N ASN A 25 17.25 100.26 -5.46
CA ASN A 25 18.59 100.55 -5.97
C ASN A 25 18.55 101.26 -7.33
N SER A 26 17.69 100.81 -8.25
CA SER A 26 17.53 101.45 -9.56
C SER A 26 17.05 102.90 -9.45
N LEU A 27 16.16 103.21 -8.49
CA LEU A 27 15.67 104.56 -8.23
C LEU A 27 16.76 105.46 -7.64
N VAL A 28 17.54 104.96 -6.69
CA VAL A 28 18.64 105.72 -6.07
C VAL A 28 19.73 106.06 -7.10
N VAL A 29 20.04 105.12 -8.00
CA VAL A 29 21.00 105.32 -9.10
C VAL A 29 20.44 106.25 -10.17
N ALA A 30 19.13 106.24 -10.42
CA ALA A 30 18.49 107.13 -11.39
C ALA A 30 18.38 108.59 -10.92
N THR A 31 18.27 108.83 -9.61
CA THR A 31 18.11 110.19 -9.04
C THR A 31 19.43 110.87 -8.66
N ASN A 32 20.55 110.13 -8.55
CA ASN A 32 21.83 110.65 -8.09
C ASN A 32 22.94 110.48 -9.14
N ASN A 33 23.81 111.48 -9.28
CA ASN A 33 25.02 111.38 -10.11
C ASN A 33 26.17 110.75 -9.31
N ALA A 34 27.08 110.04 -10.00
CA ALA A 34 28.17 109.28 -9.36
C ALA A 34 29.21 110.14 -8.58
N THR A 35 29.11 111.47 -8.64
CA THR A 35 30.02 112.43 -7.98
C THR A 35 29.37 113.19 -6.82
N ASP A 36 28.09 112.97 -6.50
CA ASP A 36 27.40 113.66 -5.40
C ASP A 36 27.76 113.08 -4.03
N THR A 37 28.28 113.94 -3.14
CA THR A 37 28.49 113.65 -1.71
C THR A 37 27.96 114.83 -0.88
N PRO A 38 26.91 114.68 -0.03
CA PRO A 38 26.20 113.46 0.36
C PRO A 38 25.11 113.02 -0.64
N LEU A 39 24.80 111.71 -0.64
CA LEU A 39 23.75 111.09 -1.45
C LEU A 39 22.36 111.65 -1.10
N ASP A 40 21.61 112.11 -2.09
CA ASP A 40 20.24 112.58 -1.88
C ASP A 40 19.26 111.39 -1.89
N LEU A 41 18.80 111.04 -0.68
CA LEU A 41 17.76 110.02 -0.47
C LEU A 41 16.35 110.63 -0.40
N SER A 42 16.24 111.95 -0.29
CA SER A 42 14.95 112.61 -0.11
C SER A 42 14.11 112.55 -1.38
N THR A 43 14.74 112.76 -2.55
CA THR A 43 14.09 112.70 -3.86
C THR A 43 13.54 111.31 -4.20
N PRO A 44 14.32 110.20 -4.18
CA PRO A 44 13.78 108.87 -4.46
C PRO A 44 12.78 108.40 -3.40
N LEU A 45 12.93 108.78 -2.13
CA LEU A 45 11.94 108.48 -1.09
C LEU A 45 10.61 109.22 -1.35
N SER A 46 10.67 110.51 -1.70
CA SER A 46 9.47 111.27 -2.03
C SER A 46 8.72 110.64 -3.21
N ARG A 47 9.45 110.16 -4.23
CA ARG A 47 8.90 109.47 -5.38
C ARG A 47 8.14 108.20 -4.98
N VAL A 48 8.77 107.32 -4.19
CA VAL A 48 8.13 106.07 -3.72
C VAL A 48 6.91 106.36 -2.86
N LEU A 49 6.94 107.41 -2.02
CA LEU A 49 5.78 107.79 -1.22
C LEU A 49 4.61 108.28 -2.10
N PHE A 50 4.89 109.08 -3.13
CA PHE A 50 3.87 109.48 -4.09
C PHE A 50 3.28 108.26 -4.82
N ASP A 51 4.13 107.34 -5.28
CA ASP A 51 3.69 106.13 -5.97
C ASP A 51 2.83 105.23 -5.04
N LEU A 52 3.23 105.07 -3.77
CA LEU A 52 2.46 104.32 -2.76
C LEU A 52 1.11 104.98 -2.50
N GLN A 53 1.07 106.30 -2.33
CA GLN A 53 -0.17 107.02 -2.10
C GLN A 53 -1.12 106.91 -3.30
N GLU A 54 -0.61 106.96 -4.53
CA GLU A 54 -1.42 106.74 -5.73
C GLU A 54 -1.94 105.29 -5.82
N ILE A 55 -1.09 104.29 -5.54
CA ILE A 55 -1.53 102.89 -5.49
C ILE A 55 -2.62 102.70 -4.43
N ASP A 56 -2.45 103.24 -3.23
CA ASP A 56 -3.41 103.10 -2.14
C ASP A 56 -4.73 103.80 -2.46
N THR A 57 -4.68 105.02 -2.99
CA THR A 57 -5.88 105.73 -3.44
C THR A 57 -6.57 105.00 -4.60
N HIS A 58 -5.82 104.40 -5.51
CA HIS A 58 -6.36 103.61 -6.61
C HIS A 58 -7.00 102.30 -6.13
N ILE A 59 -6.34 101.56 -5.22
CA ILE A 59 -6.90 100.37 -4.58
C ILE A 59 -8.15 100.73 -3.79
N HIS A 60 -8.13 101.80 -3.00
CA HIS A 60 -9.31 102.27 -2.29
C HIS A 60 -10.44 102.63 -3.25
N THR A 61 -10.14 103.33 -4.34
CA THR A 61 -11.13 103.74 -5.35
C THR A 61 -11.72 102.52 -6.05
N LEU A 62 -10.90 101.58 -6.49
CA LEU A 62 -11.35 100.33 -7.12
C LEU A 62 -12.16 99.50 -6.13
N THR A 63 -11.63 99.25 -4.93
CA THR A 63 -12.31 98.48 -3.90
C THR A 63 -13.64 99.11 -3.50
N THR A 64 -13.72 100.44 -3.42
CA THR A 64 -14.98 101.14 -3.08
C THR A 64 -15.97 101.10 -4.25
N LYS A 65 -15.51 101.30 -5.50
CA LYS A 65 -16.35 101.24 -6.71
C LYS A 65 -16.84 99.83 -7.01
N SER A 66 -16.00 98.82 -6.81
CA SER A 66 -16.29 97.41 -7.08
C SER A 66 -16.52 96.58 -5.81
N ALA A 67 -16.81 97.21 -4.67
CA ALA A 67 -17.06 96.53 -3.40
C ALA A 67 -18.16 95.49 -3.54
N LEU A 68 -19.27 95.89 -4.18
CA LEU A 68 -20.41 95.01 -4.42
C LEU A 68 -20.05 93.82 -5.32
N PRO A 69 -19.46 94.00 -6.53
CA PRO A 69 -18.98 92.89 -7.37
C PRO A 69 -18.04 91.89 -6.67
N LEU A 70 -17.11 92.37 -5.84
CA LEU A 70 -16.17 91.51 -5.11
C LEU A 70 -16.87 90.71 -4.01
N LEU A 71 -17.79 91.35 -3.28
CA LEU A 71 -18.62 90.67 -2.29
C LEU A 71 -19.58 89.67 -2.92
N THR A 72 -20.17 89.97 -4.08
CA THR A 72 -21.02 89.03 -4.81
C THR A 72 -20.20 87.86 -5.35
N HIS A 73 -19.02 88.11 -5.93
CA HIS A 73 -18.16 87.03 -6.43
C HIS A 73 -17.70 86.10 -5.31
N THR A 74 -17.25 86.65 -4.17
CA THR A 74 -16.85 85.84 -3.01
C THR A 74 -18.05 85.11 -2.38
N GLY A 75 -19.22 85.76 -2.33
CA GLY A 75 -20.48 85.14 -1.92
C GLY A 75 -20.90 83.98 -2.83
N ASP A 76 -20.83 84.16 -4.14
CA ASP A 76 -21.18 83.15 -5.14
C ASP A 76 -20.18 82.00 -5.13
N GLN A 77 -18.88 82.28 -4.99
CA GLN A 77 -17.83 81.27 -4.88
C GLN A 77 -17.98 80.44 -3.61
N THR A 78 -18.22 81.07 -2.47
CA THR A 78 -18.46 80.34 -1.20
C THR A 78 -19.76 79.55 -1.23
N ALA A 79 -20.81 80.07 -1.87
CA ALA A 79 -22.06 79.35 -2.08
C ALA A 79 -21.89 78.15 -3.03
N ALA A 80 -21.13 78.28 -4.11
CA ALA A 80 -20.83 77.20 -5.05
C ALA A 80 -19.96 76.11 -4.39
N ALA A 81 -18.90 76.50 -3.68
CA ALA A 81 -18.08 75.56 -2.91
C ALA A 81 -18.92 74.83 -1.85
N GLY A 82 -19.82 75.55 -1.16
CA GLY A 82 -20.74 74.96 -0.19
C GLY A 82 -21.72 73.95 -0.80
N LYS A 83 -22.18 74.18 -2.04
CA LYS A 83 -23.01 73.20 -2.76
C LYS A 83 -22.23 71.94 -3.13
N ILE A 84 -21.02 72.10 -3.68
CA ILE A 84 -20.16 70.97 -4.06
C ILE A 84 -19.81 70.13 -2.83
N LEU A 85 -19.49 70.78 -1.70
CA LEU A 85 -19.13 70.09 -0.47
C LEU A 85 -20.32 69.30 0.10
N LYS A 86 -21.53 69.87 0.06
CA LYS A 86 -22.75 69.14 0.44
C LYS A 86 -23.01 67.92 -0.43
N GLU A 87 -22.88 68.06 -1.74
CA GLU A 87 -23.08 66.92 -2.66
C GLU A 87 -22.01 65.85 -2.45
N ALA A 88 -20.75 66.24 -2.25
CA ALA A 88 -19.67 65.31 -1.92
C ALA A 88 -19.91 64.59 -0.59
N ASP A 89 -20.36 65.30 0.45
CA ASP A 89 -20.70 64.72 1.75
C ASP A 89 -21.85 63.70 1.62
N GLU A 90 -22.89 64.02 0.84
CA GLU A 90 -24.00 63.11 0.57
C GLU A 90 -23.52 61.84 -0.16
N GLN A 91 -22.64 61.97 -1.15
CA GLN A 91 -22.07 60.82 -1.87
C GLN A 91 -21.15 59.98 -0.97
N ILE A 92 -20.32 60.61 -0.14
CA ILE A 92 -19.46 59.91 0.83
C ILE A 92 -20.32 59.16 1.85
N ALA A 93 -21.40 59.77 2.34
CA ALA A 93 -22.35 59.12 3.24
C ALA A 93 -23.07 57.94 2.58
N ALA A 94 -23.44 58.06 1.29
CA ALA A 94 -24.04 56.96 0.54
C ALA A 94 -23.06 55.79 0.36
N VAL A 95 -21.79 56.07 0.07
CA VAL A 95 -20.74 55.04 -0.09
C VAL A 95 -20.42 54.39 1.25
N SER A 96 -20.30 55.16 2.35
CA SER A 96 -20.02 54.60 3.67
C SER A 96 -21.18 53.70 4.14
N GLN A 97 -22.43 54.12 3.94
CA GLN A 97 -23.59 53.29 4.24
C GLN A 97 -23.65 52.04 3.34
N GLY A 98 -23.28 52.17 2.07
CA GLY A 98 -23.17 51.06 1.13
C GLY A 98 -22.13 50.03 1.58
N TYR A 99 -20.97 50.50 2.04
CA TYR A 99 -19.91 49.66 2.59
C TYR A 99 -20.35 48.96 3.88
N GLU A 100 -20.98 49.67 4.81
CA GLU A 100 -21.51 49.06 6.05
C GLU A 100 -22.55 47.97 5.77
N ARG A 101 -23.39 48.15 4.74
CA ARG A 101 -24.30 47.11 4.26
C ARG A 101 -23.53 45.92 3.71
N LEU A 102 -22.55 46.16 2.84
CA LEU A 102 -21.73 45.10 2.25
C LEU A 102 -20.96 44.30 3.32
N GLU A 103 -20.40 44.99 4.32
CA GLU A 103 -19.70 44.36 5.44
C GLU A 103 -20.65 43.44 6.21
N ARG A 104 -21.85 43.93 6.56
CA ARG A 104 -22.84 43.14 7.30
C ARG A 104 -23.42 41.98 6.49
N GLU A 105 -23.73 42.21 5.23
CA GLU A 105 -24.45 41.24 4.42
C GLU A 105 -23.55 40.23 3.72
N VAL A 106 -22.33 40.61 3.34
CA VAL A 106 -21.42 39.80 2.54
C VAL A 106 -20.24 39.34 3.37
N LEU A 107 -19.46 40.25 3.97
CA LEU A 107 -18.21 39.87 4.65
C LEU A 107 -18.48 38.97 5.87
N ARG A 108 -19.39 39.37 6.77
CA ARG A 108 -19.70 38.54 7.95
C ARG A 108 -20.32 37.18 7.58
N LYS A 109 -21.14 37.14 6.53
CA LYS A 109 -21.72 35.87 6.04
C LYS A 109 -20.66 34.99 5.39
N TRP A 110 -19.71 35.58 4.67
CA TRP A 110 -18.59 34.87 4.08
C TRP A 110 -17.66 34.30 5.15
N GLU A 111 -17.33 35.07 6.19
CA GLU A 111 -16.53 34.58 7.33
C GLU A 111 -17.19 33.38 8.01
N ALA A 112 -18.49 33.48 8.30
CA ALA A 112 -19.25 32.36 8.87
C ALA A 112 -19.33 31.14 7.93
N ALA A 113 -19.47 31.38 6.61
CA ALA A 113 -19.47 30.31 5.61
C ALA A 113 -18.10 29.65 5.48
N GLU A 114 -17.02 30.41 5.60
CA GLU A 114 -15.65 29.90 5.56
C GLU A 114 -15.33 29.08 6.81
N GLU A 115 -15.77 29.52 7.99
CA GLU A 115 -15.70 28.72 9.21
C GLU A 115 -16.48 27.40 9.06
N ALA A 116 -17.70 27.46 8.51
CA ALA A 116 -18.48 26.26 8.22
C ALA A 116 -17.83 25.35 7.17
N ARG A 117 -17.16 25.90 6.15
CA ARG A 117 -16.40 25.14 5.14
C ARG A 117 -15.26 24.38 5.81
N VAL A 118 -14.46 25.06 6.63
CA VAL A 118 -13.34 24.44 7.37
C VAL A 118 -13.85 23.37 8.33
N ALA A 119 -14.94 23.63 9.05
CA ALA A 119 -15.58 22.64 9.92
C ALA A 119 -16.08 21.42 9.13
N ALA A 120 -16.69 21.63 7.96
CA ALA A 120 -17.16 20.56 7.09
C ALA A 120 -16.00 19.73 6.53
N GLU A 121 -14.91 20.35 6.09
CA GLU A 121 -13.71 19.66 5.60
C GLU A 121 -13.05 18.81 6.69
N ASN A 122 -12.92 19.36 7.90
CA ASN A 122 -12.43 18.63 9.06
C ASN A 122 -13.36 17.47 9.44
N SER A 123 -14.68 17.68 9.40
CA SER A 123 -15.66 16.62 9.65
C SER A 123 -15.60 15.50 8.60
N LEU A 124 -15.40 15.85 7.32
CA LEU A 124 -15.26 14.86 6.25
C LEU A 124 -13.96 14.07 6.40
N ALA A 125 -12.85 14.73 6.72
CA ALA A 125 -11.57 14.09 6.97
C ALA A 125 -11.65 13.11 8.16
N THR A 126 -12.27 13.53 9.26
CA THR A 126 -12.48 12.67 10.44
C THR A 126 -13.40 11.49 10.13
N VAL A 127 -14.50 11.68 9.41
CA VAL A 127 -15.41 10.59 9.01
C VAL A 127 -14.73 9.60 8.06
N ARG A 128 -13.93 10.07 7.10
CA ARG A 128 -13.16 9.19 6.19
C ARG A 128 -12.18 8.32 6.98
N LEU A 129 -11.41 8.93 7.88
CA LEU A 129 -10.48 8.21 8.74
C LEU A 129 -11.22 7.24 9.67
N ALA A 130 -12.32 7.65 10.30
CA ALA A 130 -13.12 6.79 11.17
C ALA A 130 -13.71 5.58 10.44
N ARG A 131 -14.19 5.74 9.21
CA ARG A 131 -14.67 4.62 8.38
C ARG A 131 -13.55 3.66 7.98
N ALA A 132 -12.37 4.17 7.67
CA ALA A 132 -11.20 3.33 7.39
C ALA A 132 -10.79 2.53 8.63
N VAL A 133 -10.67 3.20 9.79
CA VAL A 133 -10.40 2.57 11.09
C VAL A 133 -11.45 1.49 11.41
N ALA A 134 -12.74 1.80 11.26
CA ALA A 134 -13.82 0.86 11.52
C ALA A 134 -13.74 -0.39 10.63
N ARG A 135 -13.44 -0.23 9.34
CA ARG A 135 -13.23 -1.36 8.43
C ARG A 135 -12.02 -2.20 8.83
N CYS A 136 -10.90 -1.57 9.20
CA CYS A 136 -9.71 -2.29 9.68
C CYS A 136 -9.98 -3.07 10.97
N ILE A 137 -10.72 -2.49 11.92
CA ILE A 137 -11.10 -3.17 13.16
C ILE A 137 -12.07 -4.32 12.87
N ALA A 138 -13.06 -4.13 11.99
CA ALA A 138 -13.99 -5.19 11.60
C ALA A 138 -13.27 -6.39 10.96
N LEU A 139 -12.33 -6.11 10.04
CA LEU A 139 -11.47 -7.14 9.44
C LEU A 139 -10.52 -7.78 10.46
N GLY A 140 -9.99 -7.01 11.42
CA GLY A 140 -9.19 -7.54 12.52
C GLY A 140 -9.99 -8.50 13.41
N ARG A 141 -11.24 -8.17 13.74
CA ARG A 141 -12.15 -9.07 14.48
C ARG A 141 -12.47 -10.33 13.68
N GLN A 142 -12.70 -10.19 12.38
CA GLN A 142 -12.92 -11.33 11.49
C GLN A 142 -11.68 -12.24 11.44
N LEU A 143 -10.49 -11.65 11.37
CA LEU A 143 -9.23 -12.39 11.39
C LEU A 143 -9.04 -13.12 12.72
N ASP A 144 -9.32 -12.49 13.86
CA ASP A 144 -9.22 -13.11 15.17
C ASP A 144 -10.19 -14.31 15.31
N SER A 145 -11.45 -14.16 14.86
CA SER A 145 -12.41 -15.28 14.80
C SER A 145 -11.90 -16.43 13.94
N GLN A 146 -11.31 -16.14 12.77
CA GLN A 146 -10.75 -17.15 11.88
C GLN A 146 -9.47 -17.78 12.46
N MET A 147 -8.70 -17.04 13.25
CA MET A 147 -7.53 -17.56 13.96
C MET A 147 -7.90 -18.52 15.08
N VAL A 148 -8.99 -18.24 15.81
CA VAL A 148 -9.54 -19.16 16.83
C VAL A 148 -10.00 -20.47 16.19
N GLU A 149 -10.62 -20.41 15.01
CA GLU A 149 -10.98 -21.60 14.21
C GLU A 149 -9.72 -22.39 13.79
N VAL A 150 -8.70 -21.72 13.23
CA VAL A 150 -7.45 -22.36 12.74
C VAL A 150 -6.61 -22.99 13.87
N THR A 151 -6.69 -22.43 15.08
CA THR A 151 -5.97 -22.94 16.27
C THR A 151 -6.74 -24.01 17.03
N GLY A 152 -7.97 -24.36 16.61
CA GLY A 152 -8.75 -25.45 17.20
C GLY A 152 -9.24 -25.19 18.62
N ARG A 153 -9.17 -23.94 19.12
CA ARG A 153 -9.65 -23.58 20.46
C ARG A 153 -11.19 -23.44 20.55
N GLY A 154 -11.90 -23.56 19.44
CA GLY A 154 -13.37 -23.45 19.36
C GLY A 154 -14.17 -24.67 19.82
N GLY A 155 -13.55 -25.76 20.28
CA GLY A 155 -14.24 -27.01 20.63
C GLY A 155 -14.53 -27.25 22.12
N LEU A 156 -14.17 -26.34 23.03
CA LEU A 156 -14.14 -26.62 24.48
C LEU A 156 -14.90 -25.61 25.35
N SER A 157 -15.80 -24.79 24.78
CA SER A 157 -16.68 -23.92 25.58
C SER A 157 -18.13 -24.28 25.33
N GLY A 158 -18.65 -25.20 26.15
CA GLY A 158 -20.05 -25.65 26.07
C GLY A 158 -20.41 -26.84 26.94
N SER A 159 -19.73 -27.06 28.08
CA SER A 159 -20.21 -27.96 29.13
C SER A 159 -20.60 -27.13 30.35
N GLY A 160 -21.67 -26.34 30.18
CA GLY A 160 -22.38 -25.71 31.27
C GLY A 160 -23.30 -26.75 31.91
N SER A 161 -22.87 -27.29 33.05
CA SER A 161 -23.71 -27.98 34.02
C SER A 161 -24.88 -27.09 34.44
N GLY A 162 -26.10 -27.49 34.07
CA GLY A 162 -27.34 -26.81 34.45
C GLY A 162 -28.50 -27.80 34.43
N SER A 163 -28.85 -28.30 35.61
CA SER A 163 -29.90 -29.26 35.91
C SER A 163 -31.30 -28.61 35.81
N GLY A 164 -32.27 -29.25 35.14
CA GLY A 164 -33.70 -28.99 35.31
C GLY A 164 -34.58 -29.26 34.08
N PRO A 165 -35.82 -29.81 34.20
CA PRO A 165 -36.43 -30.64 33.15
C PRO A 165 -37.73 -30.08 32.49
N ALA A 166 -38.17 -30.78 31.43
CA ALA A 166 -39.54 -30.97 30.91
C ALA A 166 -40.10 -30.06 29.77
N GLY A 167 -40.70 -30.73 28.77
CA GLY A 167 -41.58 -30.20 27.70
C GLY A 167 -41.03 -30.42 26.27
N GLU A 168 -41.27 -31.56 25.61
CA GLU A 168 -42.29 -31.78 24.54
C GLU A 168 -42.12 -30.84 23.30
N LEU A 169 -42.04 -31.25 22.02
CA LEU A 169 -42.51 -32.39 21.22
C LEU A 169 -41.74 -32.46 19.86
N SER A 170 -41.53 -33.69 19.37
CA SER A 170 -41.45 -34.17 17.97
C SER A 170 -40.96 -33.27 16.80
N SER A 171 -39.93 -33.72 16.07
CA SER A 171 -40.09 -34.57 14.86
C SER A 171 -38.81 -34.67 14.02
N SER A 172 -38.58 -35.89 13.56
CA SER A 172 -37.57 -36.44 12.65
C SER A 172 -37.00 -35.52 11.55
N GLY A 173 -35.68 -35.39 11.55
CA GLY A 173 -34.86 -34.95 10.42
C GLY A 173 -33.39 -35.24 10.70
N SER A 174 -32.88 -36.32 10.12
CA SER A 174 -31.55 -36.91 10.30
C SER A 174 -30.39 -35.89 10.40
N GLY A 175 -29.81 -35.75 11.59
CA GLY A 175 -28.58 -35.01 11.80
C GLY A 175 -27.34 -35.85 11.46
N PRO A 176 -26.28 -35.28 10.85
CA PRO A 176 -24.98 -35.91 10.85
C PRO A 176 -24.31 -35.69 12.21
N ALA A 177 -23.83 -36.77 12.81
CA ALA A 177 -23.12 -36.78 14.09
C ALA A 177 -21.91 -35.82 14.13
N PRO A 178 -21.60 -35.20 15.28
CA PRO A 178 -20.45 -34.34 15.44
C PRO A 178 -19.21 -35.20 15.71
N GLY A 179 -18.17 -35.10 14.87
CA GLY A 179 -16.93 -35.83 15.14
C GLY A 179 -15.84 -35.89 14.06
N SER A 180 -16.04 -35.38 12.83
CA SER A 180 -14.96 -35.47 11.82
C SER A 180 -14.79 -34.24 10.90
N GLY A 181 -15.33 -33.08 11.25
CA GLY A 181 -15.24 -31.85 10.44
C GLY A 181 -13.95 -31.04 10.63
N SER A 182 -13.31 -31.13 11.80
CA SER A 182 -12.24 -30.20 12.21
C SER A 182 -11.11 -30.06 11.18
N GLY A 183 -10.60 -31.15 10.61
CA GLY A 183 -9.47 -31.06 9.67
C GLY A 183 -9.78 -30.39 8.33
N ARG A 184 -11.03 -30.42 7.86
CA ARG A 184 -11.45 -29.80 6.60
C ARG A 184 -11.88 -28.36 6.81
N ASP A 185 -12.50 -28.09 7.96
CA ASP A 185 -12.88 -26.75 8.37
C ASP A 185 -11.64 -25.90 8.67
N ASP A 186 -10.58 -26.50 9.25
CA ASP A 186 -9.27 -25.87 9.44
C ASP A 186 -8.65 -25.40 8.11
N THR A 187 -8.75 -26.21 7.05
CA THR A 187 -8.18 -25.87 5.73
C THR A 187 -8.92 -24.73 5.05
N ARG A 188 -10.23 -24.64 5.24
CA ARG A 188 -11.04 -23.53 4.71
C ARG A 188 -10.90 -22.28 5.57
N ALA A 189 -10.75 -22.44 6.88
CA ALA A 189 -10.46 -21.35 7.79
C ALA A 189 -9.09 -20.72 7.50
N LEU A 190 -8.08 -21.52 7.16
CA LEU A 190 -6.75 -21.05 6.75
C LEU A 190 -6.81 -20.19 5.48
N GLU A 191 -7.58 -20.62 4.47
CA GLU A 191 -7.76 -19.87 3.21
C GLU A 191 -8.52 -18.56 3.43
N ARG A 192 -9.57 -18.58 4.26
CA ARG A 192 -10.29 -17.37 4.68
C ARG A 192 -9.37 -16.41 5.45
N ALA A 193 -8.60 -16.91 6.41
CA ALA A 193 -7.61 -16.11 7.16
C ALA A 193 -6.57 -15.48 6.23
N ALA A 194 -6.03 -16.24 5.28
CA ALA A 194 -5.12 -15.71 4.26
C ALA A 194 -5.75 -14.58 3.43
N SER A 195 -7.00 -14.76 2.97
CA SER A 195 -7.70 -13.72 2.19
C SER A 195 -7.96 -12.44 3.00
N THR A 196 -8.30 -12.55 4.29
CA THR A 196 -8.50 -11.39 5.16
C THR A 196 -7.19 -10.67 5.47
N ILE A 197 -6.09 -11.40 5.70
CA ILE A 197 -4.74 -10.83 5.88
C ILE A 197 -4.33 -10.04 4.63
N VAL A 198 -4.56 -10.58 3.44
CA VAL A 198 -4.24 -9.87 2.19
C VAL A 198 -5.12 -8.62 2.01
N SER A 199 -6.41 -8.70 2.35
CA SER A 199 -7.30 -7.54 2.33
C SER A 199 -6.86 -6.44 3.31
N LEU A 200 -6.40 -6.83 4.51
CA LEU A 200 -5.85 -5.92 5.51
C LEU A 200 -4.56 -5.26 5.02
N ARG A 201 -3.66 -6.05 4.40
CA ARG A 201 -2.44 -5.50 3.79
C ARG A 201 -2.76 -4.47 2.71
N ARG A 202 -3.75 -4.74 1.85
CA ARG A 202 -4.18 -3.81 0.81
C ARG A 202 -4.64 -2.47 1.40
N LEU A 203 -5.54 -2.52 2.38
CA LEU A 203 -6.02 -1.33 3.08
C LEU A 203 -4.89 -0.56 3.78
N LEU A 204 -3.88 -1.27 4.28
CA LEU A 204 -2.71 -0.66 4.93
C LEU A 204 -1.65 -0.15 3.93
N SER A 205 -1.60 -0.70 2.71
CA SER A 205 -0.68 -0.28 1.65
C SER A 205 -1.21 0.86 0.79
N ASP A 206 -2.53 1.05 0.75
CA ASP A 206 -3.22 2.11 0.02
C ASP A 206 -3.11 3.45 0.79
N THR A 207 -1.87 3.94 0.95
CA THR A 207 -1.53 5.18 1.69
C THR A 207 -1.56 6.44 0.83
N GLY A 208 -1.94 6.34 -0.46
CA GLY A 208 -1.99 7.46 -1.39
C GLY A 208 -3.00 8.55 -0.98
N VAL A 209 -2.78 9.79 -1.44
CA VAL A 209 -3.70 10.91 -1.19
C VAL A 209 -5.06 10.60 -1.84
N GLY A 210 -6.11 10.48 -1.01
CA GLY A 210 -7.46 10.10 -1.46
C GLY A 210 -7.74 8.59 -1.44
N GLU A 211 -6.75 7.75 -1.14
CA GLU A 211 -6.95 6.32 -0.93
C GLU A 211 -7.42 6.01 0.50
N GLU A 212 -8.03 4.83 0.70
CA GLU A 212 -8.69 4.47 1.96
C GLU A 212 -7.74 4.36 3.16
N GLY A 213 -6.43 4.19 2.93
CA GLY A 213 -5.39 4.11 3.97
C GLY A 213 -4.69 5.44 4.29
N TYR A 214 -5.12 6.57 3.71
CA TYR A 214 -4.52 7.87 4.01
C TYR A 214 -4.66 8.25 5.50
N GLY A 215 -3.52 8.43 6.19
CA GLY A 215 -3.48 8.79 7.60
C GLY A 215 -3.69 7.63 8.60
N LEU A 216 -3.85 6.40 8.10
CA LEU A 216 -4.16 5.22 8.93
C LEU A 216 -2.99 4.83 9.86
N ASP A 217 -1.75 4.99 9.40
CA ASP A 217 -0.52 4.70 10.19
C ASP A 217 -0.28 5.67 11.37
N ARG A 218 -0.92 6.85 11.33
CA ARG A 218 -0.84 7.85 12.41
C ARG A 218 -1.69 7.43 13.62
N VAL A 219 -2.66 6.53 13.44
CA VAL A 219 -3.57 6.10 14.50
C VAL A 219 -2.93 4.99 15.33
N LYS A 220 -2.75 5.22 16.63
CA LYS A 220 -2.11 4.27 17.56
C LYS A 220 -2.78 2.89 17.56
N VAL A 221 -4.11 2.84 17.50
CA VAL A 221 -4.90 1.59 17.48
C VAL A 221 -4.57 0.71 16.26
N ILE A 222 -4.33 1.32 15.10
CA ILE A 222 -3.95 0.57 13.90
C ILE A 222 -2.52 0.07 14.00
N ARG A 223 -1.62 0.86 14.61
CA ARG A 223 -0.25 0.42 14.90
C ARG A 223 -0.23 -0.78 15.84
N THR A 224 -1.03 -0.76 16.90
CA THR A 224 -1.17 -1.89 17.84
C THR A 224 -1.82 -3.09 17.17
N LEU A 225 -2.87 -2.90 16.34
CA LEU A 225 -3.46 -3.99 15.56
C LEU A 225 -2.44 -4.63 14.62
N LYS A 226 -1.60 -3.81 13.98
CA LYS A 226 -0.53 -4.30 13.10
C LYS A 226 0.52 -5.11 13.86
N SER A 227 1.03 -4.60 14.99
CA SER A 227 2.06 -5.27 15.77
C SER A 227 1.54 -6.53 16.49
N ASP A 228 0.36 -6.44 17.08
CA ASP A 228 -0.12 -7.42 18.06
C ASP A 228 -1.02 -8.48 17.44
N LEU A 229 -1.69 -8.18 16.31
CA LEU A 229 -2.59 -9.11 15.63
C LEU A 229 -2.06 -9.51 14.25
N LEU A 230 -1.77 -8.55 13.37
CA LEU A 230 -1.48 -8.85 11.96
C LEU A 230 -0.18 -9.63 11.76
N ILE A 231 0.93 -9.16 12.33
CA ILE A 231 2.25 -9.83 12.22
C ILE A 231 2.22 -11.25 12.83
N PRO A 232 1.75 -11.46 14.06
CA PRO A 232 1.69 -12.82 14.63
C PRO A 232 0.70 -13.72 13.89
N ALA A 233 -0.46 -13.21 13.46
CA ALA A 233 -1.41 -13.97 12.66
C ALA A 233 -0.80 -14.41 11.32
N GLU A 234 -0.09 -13.52 10.64
CA GLU A 234 0.64 -13.85 9.41
C GLU A 234 1.67 -14.95 9.65
N ASN A 235 2.50 -14.81 10.68
CA ASN A 235 3.52 -15.80 11.00
C ASN A 235 2.91 -17.17 11.34
N LEU A 236 1.78 -17.18 12.04
CA LEU A 236 1.07 -18.41 12.38
C LEU A 236 0.44 -19.07 11.15
N VAL A 237 -0.23 -18.31 10.28
CA VAL A 237 -0.80 -18.81 9.02
C VAL A 237 0.31 -19.33 8.10
N ARG A 238 1.42 -18.59 7.98
CA ARG A 238 2.62 -19.01 7.23
C ARG A 238 3.18 -20.33 7.78
N ALA A 239 3.45 -20.41 9.08
CA ALA A 239 3.99 -21.61 9.71
C ALA A 239 3.07 -22.82 9.56
N ARG A 240 1.75 -22.62 9.68
CA ARG A 240 0.77 -23.71 9.55
C ARG A 240 0.60 -24.18 8.11
N ALA A 241 0.67 -23.27 7.13
CA ALA A 241 0.68 -23.61 5.72
C ALA A 241 1.97 -24.37 5.33
N GLN A 242 3.14 -23.94 5.83
CA GLN A 242 4.40 -24.66 5.67
C GLN A 242 4.35 -26.07 6.29
N GLN A 243 3.78 -26.19 7.48
CA GLN A 243 3.59 -27.47 8.15
C GLN A 243 2.64 -28.40 7.39
N ALA A 244 1.58 -27.87 6.77
CA ALA A 244 0.64 -28.65 5.97
C ALA A 244 1.31 -29.26 4.74
N ILE A 245 2.23 -28.53 4.09
CA ILE A 245 3.04 -29.04 2.97
C ILE A 245 4.08 -30.05 3.45
N ASN A 246 4.81 -29.73 4.53
CA ASN A 246 5.87 -30.60 5.04
C ASN A 246 5.38 -31.92 5.64
N ARG A 247 4.11 -31.98 6.08
CA ARG A 247 3.47 -33.20 6.62
C ARG A 247 2.71 -33.99 5.56
N PHE A 248 2.78 -33.59 4.29
CA PHE A 248 2.08 -34.30 3.23
C PHE A 248 2.65 -35.71 3.04
N SER A 249 1.81 -36.72 3.26
CA SER A 249 2.07 -38.11 2.90
C SER A 249 0.75 -38.80 2.57
N ILE A 250 0.69 -39.45 1.41
CA ILE A 250 -0.44 -40.25 0.92
C ILE A 250 -0.13 -41.74 1.07
N ALA A 251 1.14 -42.13 0.90
CA ALA A 251 1.56 -43.52 0.84
C ALA A 251 1.70 -44.19 2.23
N SER A 252 2.05 -43.44 3.28
CA SER A 252 2.16 -43.97 4.65
C SER A 252 0.82 -44.48 5.21
N SER A 253 -0.31 -44.02 4.66
CA SER A 253 -1.67 -44.37 5.06
C SER A 253 -2.23 -45.63 4.39
N SER A 254 -1.42 -46.31 3.57
CA SER A 254 -1.82 -47.49 2.79
C SER A 254 -1.30 -48.82 3.37
N ASN A 255 -0.38 -48.78 4.34
CA ASN A 255 0.34 -49.96 4.84
C ASN A 255 -0.35 -50.72 6.01
N THR A 256 -1.58 -50.37 6.41
CA THR A 256 -2.33 -51.11 7.43
C THR A 256 -3.19 -52.21 6.80
N SER A 257 -2.68 -53.44 6.84
CA SER A 257 -3.17 -54.65 6.17
C SER A 257 -4.43 -55.29 6.75
N ASN A 258 -5.45 -54.51 7.16
CA ASN A 258 -6.76 -55.06 7.54
C ASN A 258 -7.87 -54.51 6.63
N GLY A 259 -8.53 -55.43 5.90
CA GLY A 259 -9.44 -55.19 4.77
C GLY A 259 -10.71 -54.38 5.02
N THR A 260 -10.84 -53.66 6.14
CA THR A 260 -11.92 -52.71 6.43
C THR A 260 -11.49 -51.25 6.27
N ALA A 261 -10.21 -50.98 5.99
CA ALA A 261 -9.63 -49.62 5.96
C ALA A 261 -9.67 -48.89 4.59
N SER A 262 -10.08 -49.54 3.49
CA SER A 262 -10.02 -48.97 2.13
C SER A 262 -10.80 -47.64 2.00
N GLN A 263 -11.97 -47.52 2.63
CA GLN A 263 -12.74 -46.27 2.63
C GLN A 263 -12.15 -45.17 3.53
N SER A 264 -11.44 -45.55 4.60
CA SER A 264 -10.77 -44.59 5.50
C SER A 264 -9.50 -44.03 4.84
N SER A 265 -8.74 -44.87 4.13
CA SER A 265 -7.53 -44.48 3.41
C SER A 265 -7.83 -43.51 2.26
N TYR A 266 -8.91 -43.71 1.49
CA TYR A 266 -9.32 -42.76 0.44
C TYR A 266 -9.76 -41.39 1.02
N LYS A 267 -10.49 -41.40 2.14
CA LYS A 267 -10.86 -40.16 2.86
C LYS A 267 -9.63 -39.42 3.37
N GLN A 268 -8.68 -40.13 3.98
CA GLN A 268 -7.42 -39.55 4.46
C GLN A 268 -6.54 -38.99 3.34
N ALA A 269 -6.41 -39.70 2.21
CA ALA A 269 -5.69 -39.23 1.04
C ALA A 269 -6.34 -37.98 0.43
N ARG A 270 -7.68 -37.95 0.38
CA ARG A 270 -8.43 -36.77 -0.07
C ARG A 270 -8.27 -35.58 0.88
N ASP A 271 -8.26 -35.82 2.18
CA ASP A 271 -8.05 -34.77 3.19
C ASP A 271 -6.61 -34.26 3.19
N ALA A 272 -5.60 -35.13 2.99
CA ALA A 272 -4.20 -34.74 2.80
C ALA A 272 -4.03 -33.87 1.54
N ARG A 273 -4.69 -34.24 0.44
CA ARG A 273 -4.76 -33.42 -0.78
C ARG A 273 -5.45 -32.09 -0.53
N ALA A 274 -6.57 -32.05 0.21
CA ALA A 274 -7.25 -30.80 0.54
C ALA A 274 -6.39 -29.86 1.40
N ARG A 275 -5.63 -30.41 2.36
CA ARG A 275 -4.65 -29.65 3.17
C ARG A 275 -3.50 -29.11 2.34
N LEU A 276 -2.98 -29.90 1.41
CA LEU A 276 -1.94 -29.45 0.48
C LEU A 276 -2.47 -28.32 -0.42
N VAL A 277 -3.65 -28.48 -1.02
CA VAL A 277 -4.25 -27.46 -1.90
C VAL A 277 -4.48 -26.15 -1.14
N SER A 278 -5.03 -26.22 0.08
CA SER A 278 -5.21 -25.04 0.94
C SER A 278 -3.87 -24.43 1.37
N GLY A 279 -2.88 -25.23 1.76
CA GLY A 279 -1.54 -24.76 2.11
C GLY A 279 -0.83 -24.07 0.94
N VAL A 280 -0.96 -24.63 -0.26
CA VAL A 280 -0.43 -24.05 -1.51
C VAL A 280 -1.15 -22.75 -1.84
N ASN A 281 -2.48 -22.72 -1.82
CA ASN A 281 -3.28 -21.51 -2.06
C ASN A 281 -2.94 -20.41 -1.05
N THR A 282 -2.78 -20.75 0.22
CA THR A 282 -2.45 -19.77 1.27
C THR A 282 -1.03 -19.26 1.15
N LEU A 283 -0.02 -20.11 0.94
CA LEU A 283 1.35 -19.63 0.71
C LEU A 283 1.48 -18.81 -0.57
N TYR A 284 0.70 -19.15 -1.59
CA TYR A 284 0.59 -18.34 -2.80
C TYR A 284 -0.02 -16.97 -2.45
N LEU A 285 -1.17 -16.92 -1.77
CA LEU A 285 -1.79 -15.65 -1.31
C LEU A 285 -0.92 -14.82 -0.36
N LEU A 286 -0.11 -15.46 0.49
CA LEU A 286 0.77 -14.81 1.47
C LEU A 286 2.15 -14.42 0.91
N SER A 287 2.55 -14.90 -0.28
CA SER A 287 3.86 -14.57 -0.84
C SER A 287 4.00 -13.08 -1.08
N HIS A 288 5.22 -12.57 -0.91
CA HIS A 288 5.47 -11.13 -0.86
C HIS A 288 5.07 -10.47 -2.17
N LEU A 289 4.25 -9.44 -2.04
CA LEU A 289 3.89 -8.59 -3.15
C LEU A 289 5.06 -7.63 -3.37
N PRO A 290 5.63 -7.54 -4.58
CA PRO A 290 6.48 -6.42 -4.91
C PRO A 290 5.68 -5.11 -4.77
N PRO A 291 6.35 -3.98 -4.50
CA PRO A 291 5.68 -2.68 -4.38
C PRO A 291 4.87 -2.37 -5.66
N LYS A 292 3.83 -1.54 -5.50
CA LYS A 292 2.72 -1.16 -6.42
C LYS A 292 3.14 -0.74 -7.85
N THR A 293 4.43 -0.78 -8.19
CA THR A 293 5.06 -0.44 -9.47
C THR A 293 5.53 -1.66 -10.28
N ALA A 294 5.51 -2.88 -9.73
CA ALA A 294 6.03 -4.06 -10.41
C ALA A 294 5.00 -4.74 -11.31
N ILE A 295 5.45 -5.09 -12.51
CA ILE A 295 4.68 -5.70 -13.60
C ILE A 295 4.20 -7.11 -13.15
N PRO A 296 2.97 -7.53 -13.47
CA PRO A 296 2.39 -8.83 -13.07
C PRO A 296 3.12 -10.08 -13.59
N LYS A 297 4.20 -9.92 -14.38
CA LYS A 297 5.00 -11.01 -14.96
C LYS A 297 6.15 -11.47 -14.06
N ASP A 298 6.54 -10.65 -13.07
CA ASP A 298 7.68 -10.94 -12.19
C ASP A 298 7.25 -11.49 -10.81
N PHE A 299 5.98 -11.87 -10.66
CA PHE A 299 5.51 -12.47 -9.41
C PHE A 299 5.99 -13.92 -9.29
N THR A 300 7.13 -14.09 -8.63
CA THR A 300 7.61 -15.40 -8.17
C THR A 300 7.16 -15.62 -6.73
N PRO A 301 6.45 -16.73 -6.43
CA PRO A 301 6.02 -17.02 -5.07
C PRO A 301 7.19 -17.61 -4.28
N ASP A 302 8.20 -16.81 -3.93
CA ASP A 302 9.46 -17.33 -3.35
C ASP A 302 9.25 -18.11 -2.06
N LEU A 303 8.23 -17.76 -1.28
CA LEU A 303 7.86 -18.48 -0.06
C LEU A 303 7.35 -19.90 -0.36
N LEU A 304 6.54 -20.06 -1.40
CA LEU A 304 6.06 -21.37 -1.84
C LEU A 304 7.20 -22.18 -2.47
N LEU A 305 8.02 -21.54 -3.29
CA LEU A 305 9.17 -22.17 -3.95
C LEU A 305 10.19 -22.68 -2.90
N SER A 306 10.56 -21.83 -1.94
CA SER A 306 11.46 -22.17 -0.82
C SER A 306 10.94 -23.33 0.02
N THR A 307 9.64 -23.35 0.31
CA THR A 307 9.05 -24.38 1.18
C THR A 307 8.93 -25.72 0.46
N LEU A 308 8.59 -25.73 -0.82
CA LEU A 308 8.59 -26.94 -1.65
C LEU A 308 10.01 -27.47 -1.90
N GLN A 309 10.97 -26.58 -2.15
CA GLN A 309 12.38 -26.96 -2.27
C GLN A 309 12.90 -27.58 -0.96
N GLY A 310 12.58 -26.95 0.19
CA GLY A 310 12.94 -27.46 1.51
C GLY A 310 12.30 -28.82 1.81
N PHE A 311 11.04 -29.04 1.41
CA PHE A 311 10.37 -30.33 1.54
C PHE A 311 11.07 -31.45 0.75
N ILE A 312 11.40 -31.18 -0.52
CA ILE A 312 12.09 -32.17 -1.38
C ILE A 312 13.47 -32.48 -0.81
N GLN A 313 14.26 -31.47 -0.45
CA GLN A 313 15.60 -31.66 0.13
C GLN A 313 15.55 -32.46 1.43
N THR A 314 14.60 -32.13 2.32
CA THR A 314 14.42 -32.84 3.60
C THR A 314 14.05 -34.30 3.36
N THR A 315 13.15 -34.57 2.41
CA THR A 315 12.72 -35.92 2.05
C THR A 315 13.88 -36.74 1.45
N THR A 316 14.68 -36.14 0.58
CA THR A 316 15.89 -36.76 0.00
C THR A 316 16.91 -37.10 1.08
N VAL A 317 17.29 -36.15 1.93
CA VAL A 317 18.28 -36.37 3.00
C VAL A 317 17.80 -37.44 4.00
N ALA A 318 16.51 -37.41 4.37
CA ALA A 318 15.94 -38.42 5.25
C ALA A 318 15.93 -39.82 4.61
N SER A 319 15.64 -39.91 3.31
CA SER A 319 15.67 -41.20 2.57
C SER A 319 17.10 -41.75 2.44
N LEU A 320 18.09 -40.88 2.22
CA LEU A 320 19.51 -41.25 2.19
C LEU A 320 20.02 -41.76 3.54
N ASN A 321 19.67 -41.08 4.64
CA ASN A 321 20.09 -41.50 5.97
C ASN A 321 19.47 -42.85 6.35
N ASN A 322 18.21 -43.10 5.98
CA ASN A 322 17.56 -44.39 6.18
C ASN A 322 18.20 -45.49 5.32
N LEU A 323 18.48 -45.19 4.04
CA LEU A 323 19.07 -46.16 3.12
C LEU A 323 20.52 -46.51 3.52
N SER A 324 21.35 -45.53 3.86
CA SER A 324 22.73 -45.75 4.34
C SER A 324 22.80 -46.59 5.61
N ARG A 325 21.86 -46.41 6.55
CA ARG A 325 21.71 -47.27 7.74
C ARG A 325 21.22 -48.68 7.38
N SER A 326 20.30 -48.83 6.44
CA SER A 326 19.85 -50.16 6.02
C SER A 326 20.91 -50.95 5.23
N LEU A 327 21.83 -50.27 4.56
CA LEU A 327 22.96 -50.92 3.89
C LEU A 327 23.99 -51.48 4.88
N THR A 328 24.10 -50.92 6.09
CA THR A 328 24.93 -51.50 7.16
C THR A 328 24.20 -52.60 7.94
N MET A 329 22.85 -52.63 7.91
CA MET A 329 21.98 -53.61 8.56
C MET A 329 20.95 -54.20 7.59
N LEU A 330 21.38 -55.17 6.76
CA LEU A 330 20.59 -55.74 5.66
C LEU A 330 19.15 -56.20 6.02
N PRO A 331 18.85 -56.77 7.21
CA PRO A 331 17.47 -57.15 7.58
C PRO A 331 16.50 -55.96 7.69
N THR A 332 17.00 -54.73 7.80
CA THR A 332 16.18 -53.52 7.85
C THR A 332 15.87 -52.97 6.46
N LEU A 333 16.58 -53.43 5.43
CA LEU A 333 16.40 -53.02 4.03
C LEU A 333 14.99 -53.34 3.52
N ASP A 334 14.46 -54.50 3.88
CA ASP A 334 13.10 -54.93 3.50
C ASP A 334 12.01 -53.99 4.06
N LYS A 335 12.32 -53.23 5.13
CA LYS A 335 11.42 -52.22 5.71
C LYS A 335 11.68 -50.81 5.17
N THR A 336 12.93 -50.45 4.90
CA THR A 336 13.28 -49.09 4.42
C THR A 336 12.98 -48.90 2.93
N LEU A 337 13.12 -49.93 2.09
CA LEU A 337 12.79 -49.84 0.66
C LEU A 337 11.31 -49.48 0.40
N PRO A 338 10.31 -50.14 1.02
CA PRO A 338 8.92 -49.74 0.82
C PRO A 338 8.64 -48.32 1.34
N GLU A 339 9.27 -47.88 2.44
CA GLU A 339 9.17 -46.50 2.93
C GLU A 339 9.76 -45.46 1.96
N ILE A 340 10.87 -45.77 1.29
CA ILE A 340 11.48 -44.90 0.28
C ILE A 340 10.59 -44.83 -0.96
N SER A 341 10.03 -45.97 -1.37
CA SER A 341 9.06 -46.00 -2.48
C SER A 341 7.80 -45.18 -2.15
N ALA A 342 7.33 -45.23 -0.89
CA ALA A 342 6.20 -44.44 -0.41
C ALA A 342 6.50 -42.92 -0.44
N ARG A 343 7.70 -42.50 -0.03
CA ARG A 343 8.12 -41.10 -0.13
C ARG A 343 8.24 -40.60 -1.58
N CYS A 344 8.68 -41.45 -2.50
CA CYS A 344 8.69 -41.14 -3.93
C CYS A 344 7.26 -41.01 -4.48
N GLN A 345 6.34 -41.90 -4.09
CA GLN A 345 4.93 -41.81 -4.43
C GLN A 345 4.30 -40.52 -3.91
N ASP A 346 4.67 -40.07 -2.72
CA ASP A 346 4.23 -38.79 -2.14
C ASP A 346 4.73 -37.60 -2.98
N ILE A 347 5.98 -37.61 -3.44
CA ILE A 347 6.53 -36.57 -4.33
C ILE A 347 5.79 -36.57 -5.69
N HIS A 348 5.50 -37.75 -6.24
CA HIS A 348 4.78 -37.86 -7.50
C HIS A 348 3.30 -37.45 -7.36
N ALA A 349 2.67 -37.74 -6.23
CA ALA A 349 1.34 -37.24 -5.91
C ALA A 349 1.34 -35.71 -5.70
N LEU A 350 2.40 -35.15 -5.12
CA LEU A 350 2.57 -33.70 -5.01
C LEU A 350 2.69 -33.05 -6.40
N GLU A 351 3.48 -33.61 -7.30
CA GLU A 351 3.59 -33.12 -8.69
C GLU A 351 2.24 -33.14 -9.42
N THR A 352 1.50 -34.26 -9.35
CA THR A 352 0.17 -34.36 -9.98
C THR A 352 -0.87 -33.45 -9.33
N THR A 353 -0.79 -33.19 -8.03
CA THR A 353 -1.69 -32.21 -7.40
C THR A 353 -1.36 -30.78 -7.81
N LEU A 354 -0.09 -30.41 -7.86
CA LEU A 354 0.36 -29.08 -8.32
C LEU A 354 0.08 -28.85 -9.81
N SER A 355 0.05 -29.89 -10.66
CA SER A 355 -0.37 -29.76 -12.06
C SER A 355 -1.88 -29.50 -12.20
N THR A 356 -2.68 -29.92 -11.22
CA THR A 356 -4.14 -29.73 -11.20
C THR A 356 -4.59 -28.43 -10.53
N ILE A 357 -3.72 -27.77 -9.77
CA ILE A 357 -4.06 -26.52 -9.07
C ILE A 357 -3.91 -25.33 -10.03
N LYS A 358 -5.03 -24.75 -10.42
CA LYS A 358 -5.08 -23.45 -11.10
C LYS A 358 -4.77 -22.34 -10.08
N PRO A 359 -3.90 -21.36 -10.40
CA PRO A 359 -3.57 -20.29 -9.44
C PRO A 359 -4.87 -19.54 -9.03
N PRO A 360 -5.15 -19.41 -7.72
CA PRO A 360 -6.30 -18.65 -7.26
C PRO A 360 -6.11 -17.17 -7.62
N SER A 361 -7.21 -16.48 -7.92
CA SER A 361 -7.19 -15.05 -8.26
C SER A 361 -6.61 -14.24 -7.10
N HIS A 362 -5.43 -13.64 -7.30
CA HIS A 362 -4.82 -12.75 -6.33
C HIS A 362 -5.60 -11.42 -6.25
N PRO A 363 -6.15 -11.05 -5.07
CA PRO A 363 -6.95 -9.83 -4.90
C PRO A 363 -6.14 -8.51 -4.98
N CYS A 364 -4.83 -8.59 -5.23
CA CYS A 364 -3.92 -7.46 -5.36
C CYS A 364 -3.27 -7.34 -6.76
N LEU A 365 -3.55 -8.26 -7.69
CA LEU A 365 -3.26 -8.03 -9.11
C LEU A 365 -4.52 -7.40 -9.72
N PRO A 366 -4.40 -6.33 -10.51
CA PRO A 366 -5.54 -5.80 -11.25
C PRO A 366 -6.15 -6.94 -12.06
N GLN A 367 -7.46 -7.16 -11.91
CA GLN A 367 -8.19 -8.10 -12.75
C GLN A 367 -8.08 -7.60 -14.19
N ILE A 368 -7.10 -8.10 -14.93
CA ILE A 368 -7.15 -8.03 -16.38
C ILE A 368 -8.33 -8.92 -16.76
N PHE A 369 -9.40 -8.29 -17.24
CA PHE A 369 -10.54 -8.98 -17.83
C PHE A 369 -10.02 -10.08 -18.75
N GLN A 370 -10.61 -11.27 -18.61
CA GLN A 370 -10.32 -12.41 -19.45
C GLN A 370 -10.44 -12.01 -20.93
N ASP A 371 -9.32 -11.73 -21.59
CA ASP A 371 -9.26 -11.91 -23.02
C ASP A 371 -9.16 -13.42 -23.27
N THR A 372 -10.33 -13.93 -23.60
CA THR A 372 -10.59 -15.17 -24.30
C THR A 372 -9.53 -15.43 -25.38
N THR A 373 -9.10 -16.70 -25.42
CA THR A 373 -8.27 -17.38 -26.43
C THR A 373 -6.76 -17.36 -26.17
N SER A 374 -6.21 -18.58 -25.97
CA SER A 374 -4.78 -18.97 -25.91
C SER A 374 -3.99 -18.83 -24.58
N SER A 375 -4.18 -19.76 -23.63
CA SER A 375 -3.09 -20.29 -22.75
C SER A 375 -3.55 -21.32 -21.71
N LEU A 376 -4.56 -22.15 -22.02
CA LEU A 376 -5.11 -23.12 -21.07
C LEU A 376 -4.16 -24.26 -20.64
N SER A 377 -2.94 -24.36 -21.18
CA SER A 377 -2.07 -25.53 -20.98
C SER A 377 -0.71 -25.25 -20.32
N ARG A 378 -0.40 -24.00 -19.94
CA ARG A 378 0.92 -23.64 -19.33
C ARG A 378 0.83 -22.74 -18.08
N ASN A 379 -0.36 -22.48 -17.55
CA ASN A 379 -0.59 -21.61 -16.39
C ASN A 379 -0.64 -22.38 -15.06
N ASN A 380 0.22 -23.39 -14.89
CA ASN A 380 0.26 -24.23 -13.69
C ASN A 380 1.39 -23.77 -12.76
N LEU A 381 1.16 -23.85 -11.44
CA LEU A 381 2.16 -23.53 -10.40
C LEU A 381 3.44 -24.38 -10.49
N LEU A 382 3.42 -25.45 -11.30
CA LEU A 382 4.56 -26.31 -11.59
C LEU A 382 5.61 -25.69 -12.50
N THR A 383 5.23 -24.92 -13.51
CA THR A 383 6.18 -24.34 -14.46
C THR A 383 7.26 -23.48 -13.79
N PRO A 384 6.93 -22.57 -12.84
CA PRO A 384 7.95 -21.80 -12.13
C PRO A 384 8.81 -22.68 -11.21
N LEU A 385 8.24 -23.70 -10.56
CA LEU A 385 8.99 -24.65 -9.73
C LEU A 385 10.01 -25.45 -10.54
N LEU A 386 9.58 -26.02 -11.66
CA LEU A 386 10.43 -26.81 -12.55
C LEU A 386 11.55 -25.96 -13.17
N ASN A 387 11.26 -24.68 -13.46
CA ASN A 387 12.26 -23.73 -13.94
C ASN A 387 13.28 -23.35 -12.83
N THR A 388 12.85 -23.20 -11.57
CA THR A 388 13.79 -22.95 -10.46
C THR A 388 14.65 -24.15 -10.08
N LEU A 389 14.18 -25.36 -10.35
CA LEU A 389 14.91 -26.60 -10.07
C LEU A 389 15.61 -27.17 -11.31
N ASP A 390 15.58 -26.48 -12.45
CA ASP A 390 16.12 -26.90 -13.76
C ASP A 390 15.85 -28.38 -14.09
N THR A 391 14.63 -28.86 -13.78
CA THR A 391 14.30 -30.28 -13.92
C THR A 391 12.98 -30.54 -14.62
N SER A 392 12.92 -31.68 -15.32
CA SER A 392 11.76 -32.10 -16.11
C SER A 392 10.69 -32.81 -15.28
N SER A 393 11.03 -33.35 -14.10
CA SER A 393 10.09 -33.93 -13.15
C SER A 393 10.67 -33.95 -11.72
N LEU A 394 9.81 -33.82 -10.71
CA LEU A 394 10.23 -33.84 -9.31
C LEU A 394 10.72 -35.23 -8.84
N PRO A 395 10.09 -36.36 -9.22
CA PRO A 395 10.58 -37.68 -8.84
C PRO A 395 11.92 -38.03 -9.52
N SER A 396 12.16 -37.56 -10.76
CA SER A 396 13.46 -37.71 -11.43
C SER A 396 14.58 -37.01 -10.66
N TYR A 397 14.30 -35.80 -10.15
CA TYR A 397 15.25 -35.06 -9.32
C TYR A 397 15.56 -35.82 -8.03
N PHE A 398 14.55 -36.36 -7.35
CA PHE A 398 14.70 -37.16 -6.14
C PHE A 398 15.63 -38.36 -6.35
N TRP A 399 15.36 -39.21 -7.36
CA TRP A 399 16.19 -40.41 -7.60
C TRP A 399 17.61 -40.08 -8.05
N ARG A 400 17.81 -39.05 -8.87
CA ARG A 400 19.15 -38.62 -9.29
C ARG A 400 19.95 -38.05 -8.12
N SER A 401 19.31 -37.23 -7.29
CA SER A 401 19.93 -36.64 -6.09
C SER A 401 20.26 -37.71 -5.04
N LEU A 402 19.36 -38.68 -4.85
CA LEU A 402 19.59 -39.83 -3.96
C LEU A 402 20.73 -40.71 -4.48
N ALA A 403 20.75 -41.04 -5.78
CA ALA A 403 21.81 -41.85 -6.39
C ALA A 403 23.19 -41.19 -6.28
N SER A 404 23.30 -39.90 -6.59
CA SER A 404 24.58 -39.17 -6.56
C SER A 404 25.15 -39.06 -5.16
N SER A 405 24.29 -38.89 -4.15
CA SER A 405 24.69 -38.81 -2.74
C SER A 405 24.87 -40.18 -2.08
N LEU A 406 24.29 -41.24 -2.63
CA LEU A 406 24.46 -42.62 -2.18
C LEU A 406 25.79 -43.23 -2.63
N SER A 407 26.21 -42.98 -3.88
CA SER A 407 27.46 -43.52 -4.45
C SER A 407 28.70 -43.35 -3.54
N PRO A 408 29.04 -42.14 -3.03
CA PRO A 408 30.21 -41.98 -2.17
C PRO A 408 30.06 -42.69 -0.81
N ARG A 409 28.83 -42.79 -0.28
CA ARG A 409 28.55 -43.48 1.00
C ARG A 409 28.71 -44.99 0.88
N VAL A 410 28.30 -45.57 -0.24
CA VAL A 410 28.48 -47.00 -0.52
C VAL A 410 29.96 -47.33 -0.72
N GLN A 411 30.69 -46.48 -1.46
CA GLN A 411 32.14 -46.62 -1.61
C GLN A 411 32.87 -46.53 -0.27
N GLU A 412 32.47 -45.63 0.62
CA GLU A 412 33.01 -45.51 1.98
C GLU A 412 32.79 -46.80 2.81
N ILE A 413 31.58 -47.38 2.76
CA ILE A 413 31.26 -48.64 3.47
C ILE A 413 32.11 -49.81 2.93
N ILE A 414 32.36 -49.82 1.63
CA ILE A 414 33.14 -50.88 0.97
C ILE A 414 34.64 -50.72 1.21
N ALA A 415 35.14 -49.48 1.18
CA ALA A 415 36.53 -49.15 1.45
C ALA A 415 36.90 -49.39 2.92
N ARG A 416 35.97 -49.15 3.86
CA ARG A 416 36.16 -49.46 5.29
C ARG A 416 36.25 -50.97 5.58
N GLY A 417 35.79 -51.82 4.67
CA GLY A 417 35.81 -53.26 4.84
C GLY A 417 34.92 -53.76 5.98
N GLY A 418 35.01 -55.05 6.30
CA GLY A 418 34.23 -55.70 7.36
C GLY A 418 33.05 -56.57 6.90
N VAL A 419 32.23 -57.00 7.85
CA VAL A 419 31.12 -57.94 7.63
C VAL A 419 30.03 -57.32 6.73
N SER A 420 29.69 -56.05 6.94
CA SER A 420 28.74 -55.31 6.09
C SER A 420 29.21 -55.23 4.64
N ALA A 421 30.48 -54.93 4.38
CA ALA A 421 31.04 -54.90 3.03
C ALA A 421 31.04 -56.28 2.34
N ARG A 422 31.32 -57.36 3.09
CA ARG A 422 31.26 -58.74 2.56
C ARG A 422 29.83 -59.16 2.23
N THR A 423 28.88 -58.84 3.11
CA THR A 423 27.46 -59.11 2.92
C THR A 423 26.87 -58.29 1.77
N LEU A 424 27.32 -57.04 1.57
CA LEU A 424 26.91 -56.23 0.42
C LEU A 424 27.43 -56.80 -0.92
N ARG A 425 28.65 -57.35 -0.95
CA ARG A 425 29.18 -58.01 -2.16
C ARG A 425 28.42 -59.30 -2.47
N SER A 426 28.09 -60.11 -1.46
CA SER A 426 27.35 -61.37 -1.68
C SER A 426 25.86 -61.16 -2.00
N SER A 427 25.25 -60.09 -1.50
CA SER A 427 23.85 -59.73 -1.75
C SER A 427 23.66 -58.75 -2.91
N ARG A 428 24.71 -58.43 -3.67
CA ARG A 428 24.71 -57.43 -4.73
C ARG A 428 23.57 -57.63 -5.73
N ASP A 429 23.37 -58.85 -6.23
CA ASP A 429 22.35 -59.10 -7.27
C ASP A 429 20.92 -59.10 -6.71
N ARG A 430 20.75 -59.47 -5.43
CA ARG A 430 19.49 -59.31 -4.70
C ARG A 430 19.14 -57.84 -4.50
N LEU A 431 20.12 -57.04 -4.05
CA LEU A 431 19.99 -55.60 -3.84
C LEU A 431 19.67 -54.86 -5.15
N LYS A 432 20.30 -55.24 -6.28
CA LYS A 432 19.96 -54.69 -7.60
C LYS A 432 18.50 -54.92 -7.97
N LYS A 433 17.98 -56.13 -7.69
CA LYS A 433 16.59 -56.49 -7.99
C LYS A 433 15.60 -55.75 -7.08
N GLU A 434 15.89 -55.68 -5.77
CA GLU A 434 15.06 -55.01 -4.78
C GLU A 434 15.04 -53.47 -4.97
N ILE A 435 16.17 -52.85 -5.33
CA ILE A 435 16.23 -51.42 -5.66
C ILE A 435 15.48 -51.14 -6.96
N ARG A 436 15.65 -51.99 -7.99
CA ARG A 436 14.89 -51.86 -9.25
C ARG A 436 13.39 -51.96 -9.00
N GLU A 437 12.95 -52.92 -8.19
CA GLU A 437 11.55 -53.05 -7.80
C GLU A 437 11.07 -51.86 -6.95
N CYS A 438 11.90 -51.33 -6.06
CA CYS A 438 11.60 -50.15 -5.25
C CYS A 438 11.37 -48.89 -6.11
N VAL A 439 12.22 -48.65 -7.11
CA VAL A 439 12.03 -47.53 -8.06
C VAL A 439 10.77 -47.72 -8.90
N LEU A 440 10.53 -48.95 -9.39
CA LEU A 440 9.31 -49.28 -10.17
C LEU A 440 8.02 -49.24 -9.34
N ARG A 441 8.08 -49.50 -8.04
CA ARG A 441 6.97 -49.34 -7.09
C ARG A 441 6.78 -47.86 -6.75
N GLY A 442 7.87 -47.11 -6.59
CA GLY A 442 7.87 -45.68 -6.30
C GLY A 442 7.32 -44.80 -7.43
N SER A 443 7.41 -45.27 -8.68
CA SER A 443 6.86 -44.59 -9.85
C SER A 443 5.38 -44.88 -10.11
N GLN A 444 4.81 -45.90 -9.47
CA GLN A 444 3.38 -46.18 -9.54
C GLN A 444 2.64 -45.27 -8.57
N LEU A 445 1.72 -44.43 -9.07
CA LEU A 445 0.83 -43.70 -8.18
C LEU A 445 0.02 -44.69 -7.33
N PRO A 446 -0.17 -44.41 -6.03
CA PRO A 446 -1.07 -45.18 -5.21
C PRO A 446 -2.49 -45.11 -5.80
N ALA A 447 -3.17 -46.26 -5.87
CA ALA A 447 -4.49 -46.41 -6.50
C ALA A 447 -5.57 -45.47 -5.93
N SER A 448 -5.32 -44.85 -4.76
CA SER A 448 -6.17 -43.84 -4.13
C SER A 448 -6.24 -42.51 -4.86
N VAL A 449 -5.33 -42.21 -5.79
CA VAL A 449 -5.28 -40.92 -6.52
C VAL A 449 -6.20 -40.89 -7.74
N GLY A 450 -6.74 -42.04 -8.18
CA GLY A 450 -7.90 -42.10 -9.09
C GLY A 450 -7.74 -41.37 -10.43
N MET A 451 -6.52 -41.22 -10.94
CA MET A 451 -6.29 -40.82 -12.33
C MET A 451 -5.89 -42.04 -13.15
N GLU A 452 -6.53 -42.14 -14.32
CA GLU A 452 -6.25 -43.15 -15.33
C GLU A 452 -4.75 -43.36 -15.51
N LYS A 453 -4.42 -44.62 -15.76
CA LYS A 453 -3.08 -45.20 -15.92
C LYS A 453 -2.37 -44.55 -17.11
N GLN A 454 -2.00 -43.28 -17.02
CA GLN A 454 -1.36 -42.56 -18.10
C GLN A 454 0.09 -43.03 -18.17
N SER A 455 0.39 -43.72 -19.25
CA SER A 455 1.59 -44.48 -19.58
C SER A 455 2.90 -43.67 -19.47
N THR A 456 3.47 -43.57 -18.28
CA THR A 456 4.87 -43.15 -18.06
C THR A 456 5.77 -44.33 -17.71
N GLN A 457 5.36 -45.56 -17.98
CA GLN A 457 6.10 -46.77 -17.61
C GLN A 457 7.48 -46.88 -18.30
N GLY A 458 7.74 -46.12 -19.40
CA GLY A 458 8.97 -46.19 -20.18
C GLY A 458 10.13 -45.25 -19.80
N ASN A 459 9.94 -44.27 -18.90
CA ASN A 459 11.03 -43.31 -18.57
C ASN A 459 11.81 -43.69 -17.28
N TRP A 460 11.20 -44.51 -16.41
CA TRP A 460 11.75 -44.85 -15.09
C TRP A 460 12.82 -45.93 -15.11
N GLU A 461 12.97 -46.68 -16.21
CA GLU A 461 14.06 -47.66 -16.37
C GLU A 461 15.44 -46.99 -16.35
N ARG A 462 15.55 -45.76 -16.87
CA ARG A 462 16.78 -44.96 -16.82
C ARG A 462 17.15 -44.58 -15.40
N GLU A 463 16.17 -44.24 -14.57
CA GLU A 463 16.40 -43.87 -13.17
C GLU A 463 16.67 -45.08 -12.28
N ALA A 464 15.99 -46.20 -12.55
CA ALA A 464 16.31 -47.48 -11.95
C ALA A 464 17.74 -47.91 -12.27
N ALA A 465 18.21 -47.70 -13.52
CA ALA A 465 19.58 -47.96 -13.92
C ALA A 465 20.58 -47.02 -13.21
N VAL A 466 20.27 -45.74 -13.03
CA VAL A 466 21.11 -44.77 -12.31
C VAL A 466 21.23 -45.12 -10.82
N MET A 467 20.13 -45.48 -10.17
CA MET A 467 20.13 -45.94 -8.76
C MET A 467 20.88 -47.25 -8.58
N VAL A 468 20.66 -48.22 -9.48
CA VAL A 468 21.41 -49.48 -9.48
C VAL A 468 22.89 -49.24 -9.76
N GLY A 469 23.23 -48.29 -10.64
CA GLY A 469 24.60 -47.87 -10.94
C GLY A 469 25.31 -47.27 -9.73
N ALA A 470 24.64 -46.42 -8.95
CA ALA A 470 25.20 -45.86 -7.70
C ALA A 470 25.54 -46.93 -6.65
N VAL A 471 24.83 -48.07 -6.67
CA VAL A 471 25.03 -49.21 -5.76
C VAL A 471 25.84 -50.34 -6.42
N ALA A 472 26.23 -50.22 -7.69
CA ALA A 472 27.00 -51.23 -8.40
C ALA A 472 28.32 -50.71 -8.96
N GLY A 473 28.61 -49.41 -8.87
CA GLY A 473 29.84 -48.75 -9.34
C GLY A 473 31.07 -48.99 -8.47
N PHE A 474 31.20 -50.19 -7.89
CA PHE A 474 32.34 -50.64 -7.09
C PHE A 474 32.78 -52.05 -7.45
#